data_AF-A0A7T8FFU4-F1
#
_entry.id   AF-A0A7T8FFU4-F1
#
_cell.length_a   1.000
_cell.length_b   1.000
_cell.length_c   1.000
_cell.angle_alpha   90.00
_cell.angle_beta   90.00
_cell.angle_gamma   90.00
#
_symmetry.space_group_name_H-M   'P 1'
#
loop_
_entity.id
_entity.type
_entity.pdbx_description
1 polymer ?
#
loop_
_entity_poly.entity_id
_entity_poly.type
_entity_poly.pdbx_seq_one_letter_code
_entity_poly.pdbx_strand_id
1 'polypeptide(L)'
;MGWIDPLGLDREPIIFLPKGGDVLHPGTVDPVKNPEGLFKIKATGSYYDDKVALYKAAGLNESPSRKWISHHVGYDPKTNEMLMQLVNPKYHSHPHVGGAHEFESITGFKYGSEDAINEATRRNNKLSKCG
;
A
#
# COMPACT_ATOMS: atom_id res chain seq x y z
N MET A 1 -15.96 -19.47 -6.65
CA MET A 1 -15.22 -19.51 -7.93
C MET A 1 -13.96 -18.67 -7.77
N GLY A 2 -12.78 -19.30 -7.88
CA GLY A 2 -11.51 -18.58 -7.99
C GLY A 2 -11.30 -18.16 -9.43
N TRP A 3 -10.91 -16.90 -9.67
CA TRP A 3 -10.44 -16.46 -10.97
C TRP A 3 -9.14 -17.21 -11.31
N ILE A 4 -9.03 -17.68 -12.55
CA ILE A 4 -7.80 -18.28 -13.10
C ILE A 4 -7.25 -17.24 -14.06
N ASP A 5 -6.03 -16.75 -13.81
CA ASP A 5 -5.30 -15.89 -14.74
C ASP A 5 -4.47 -16.74 -15.72
N PRO A 6 -4.91 -16.92 -16.97
CA PRO A 6 -4.24 -17.77 -17.94
C PRO A 6 -3.07 -17.07 -18.65
N LEU A 7 -2.83 -15.78 -18.39
CA LEU A 7 -1.78 -14.99 -19.04
C LEU A 7 -0.55 -14.76 -18.15
N GLY A 8 -0.60 -15.16 -16.87
CA GLY A 8 0.51 -14.91 -15.93
C GLY A 8 0.78 -13.43 -15.69
N LEU A 9 -0.28 -12.61 -15.77
CA LEU A 9 -0.30 -11.20 -15.40
C LEU A 9 -0.41 -11.00 -13.87
N ASP A 10 -0.80 -12.05 -13.13
CA ASP A 10 -0.73 -12.16 -11.68
C ASP A 10 0.75 -12.21 -11.24
N ARG A 11 1.42 -11.05 -11.33
CA ARG A 11 2.61 -10.84 -10.51
C ARG A 11 2.12 -10.78 -9.08
N GLU A 12 2.51 -11.76 -8.28
CA GLU A 12 2.07 -11.78 -6.88
C GLU A 12 2.54 -10.51 -6.15
N PRO A 13 1.71 -9.99 -5.23
CA PRO A 13 2.12 -8.89 -4.38
C PRO A 13 3.35 -9.28 -3.57
N ILE A 14 4.37 -8.43 -3.58
CA ILE A 14 5.58 -8.68 -2.80
C ILE A 14 5.29 -8.30 -1.35
N ILE A 15 5.53 -9.22 -0.42
CA ILE A 15 5.60 -8.92 1.01
C ILE A 15 7.06 -9.06 1.42
N PHE A 16 7.65 -7.96 1.89
CA PHE A 16 9.01 -7.98 2.40
C PHE A 16 9.02 -8.54 3.82
N LEU A 17 9.88 -9.52 4.07
CA LEU A 17 10.10 -10.06 5.42
C LEU A 17 11.25 -9.32 6.10
N PRO A 18 11.22 -9.09 7.42
CA PRO A 18 12.28 -8.37 8.14
C PRO A 18 13.63 -9.13 8.24
N LYS A 19 13.76 -10.29 7.57
CA LYS A 19 14.98 -11.12 7.59
C LYS A 19 16.16 -10.37 6.97
N GLY A 20 17.29 -10.32 7.67
CA GLY A 20 18.50 -9.63 7.23
C GLY A 20 18.72 -8.25 7.84
N GLY A 21 17.73 -7.70 8.56
CA GLY A 21 17.82 -6.37 9.19
C GLY A 21 17.73 -5.23 8.17
N ASP A 22 17.14 -4.09 8.58
CA ASP A 22 17.04 -2.86 7.77
C ASP A 22 16.18 -2.98 6.48
N VAL A 23 15.47 -4.11 6.27
CA VAL A 23 14.53 -4.31 5.14
C VAL A 23 13.26 -3.49 5.36
N LEU A 24 12.69 -3.60 6.56
CA LEU A 24 11.49 -2.89 7.00
C LEU A 24 11.84 -1.85 8.06
N HIS A 25 10.99 -0.83 8.17
CA HIS A 25 11.11 0.15 9.23
C HIS A 25 11.04 -0.56 10.61
N PRO A 26 12.02 -0.36 11.51
CA PRO A 26 12.04 -1.08 12.79
C PRO A 26 10.81 -0.76 13.65
N GLY A 27 10.32 0.49 13.58
CA GLY A 27 9.09 0.92 14.26
C GLY A 27 7.78 0.36 13.66
N THR A 28 7.81 -0.35 12.53
CA THR A 28 6.61 -0.97 11.93
C THR A 28 6.48 -2.46 12.22
N VAL A 29 7.56 -3.11 12.67
CA VAL A 29 7.60 -4.56 12.87
C VAL A 29 7.42 -4.90 14.34
N ASP A 30 6.41 -5.72 14.64
CA ASP A 30 6.21 -6.33 15.95
C ASP A 30 6.27 -7.86 15.79
N PRO A 31 7.25 -8.55 16.38
CA PRO A 31 7.42 -10.00 16.18
C PRO A 31 6.21 -10.87 16.55
N VAL A 32 5.30 -10.35 17.38
CA VAL A 32 4.15 -11.09 17.91
C VAL A 32 2.86 -10.63 17.23
N LYS A 33 2.69 -9.32 17.01
CA LYS A 33 1.42 -8.73 16.54
C LYS A 33 1.44 -8.31 15.08
N ASN A 34 2.60 -7.95 14.55
CA ASN A 34 2.76 -7.49 13.16
C ASN A 34 4.15 -7.88 12.61
N PRO A 35 4.45 -9.19 12.48
CA PRO A 35 5.79 -9.67 12.13
C PRO A 35 6.22 -9.26 10.72
N GLU A 36 5.25 -8.91 9.87
CA GLU A 36 5.46 -8.50 8.48
C GLU A 36 5.43 -6.97 8.32
N GLY A 37 5.13 -6.21 9.38
CA GLY A 37 5.06 -4.75 9.32
C GLY A 37 4.02 -4.23 8.31
N LEU A 38 2.89 -4.93 8.20
CA LEU A 38 1.79 -4.58 7.31
C LEU A 38 0.80 -3.63 8.00
N PHE A 39 0.36 -2.61 7.28
CA PHE A 39 -0.61 -1.64 7.75
C PHE A 39 -1.66 -1.37 6.69
N LYS A 40 -2.86 -0.99 7.13
CA LYS A 40 -3.98 -0.65 6.24
C LYS A 40 -4.23 0.86 6.21
N ILE A 41 -3.98 1.40 5.02
CA ILE A 41 -4.38 2.68 4.44
C ILE A 41 -5.86 2.84 4.09
N LYS A 42 -6.50 4.02 4.20
CA LYS A 42 -7.49 4.38 3.17
C LYS A 42 -6.73 4.90 1.95
N ALA A 43 -7.04 4.38 0.76
CA ALA A 43 -6.40 4.84 -0.46
C ALA A 43 -6.64 6.35 -0.63
N THR A 44 -5.57 7.10 -0.86
CA THR A 44 -5.65 8.55 -1.12
C THR A 44 -5.54 8.87 -2.61
N GLY A 45 -5.08 7.93 -3.43
CA GLY A 45 -4.73 8.18 -4.83
C GLY A 45 -3.37 8.86 -5.03
N SER A 46 -2.66 9.18 -3.94
CA SER A 46 -1.38 9.92 -3.94
C SER A 46 -0.32 9.13 -3.18
N TYR A 47 0.84 8.90 -3.81
CA TYR A 47 1.96 8.21 -3.16
C TYR A 47 2.48 8.94 -1.93
N TYR A 48 2.43 10.28 -1.95
CA TYR A 48 2.88 11.10 -0.83
C TYR A 48 1.88 11.02 0.34
N ASP A 49 0.60 11.19 0.07
CA ASP A 49 -0.42 11.20 1.12
C ASP A 49 -0.63 9.80 1.71
N ASP A 50 -0.53 8.74 0.90
CA ASP A 50 -0.50 7.37 1.38
C ASP A 50 0.68 7.12 2.33
N LYS A 51 1.86 7.68 2.03
CA LYS A 51 3.02 7.58 2.92
C LYS A 51 2.76 8.27 4.25
N VAL A 52 2.19 9.47 4.23
CA VAL A 52 1.82 10.19 5.46
C VAL A 52 0.79 9.40 6.26
N ALA A 53 -0.23 8.86 5.60
CA ALA A 53 -1.26 8.03 6.22
C ALA A 53 -0.66 6.75 6.83
N LEU A 54 0.29 6.11 6.13
CA LEU A 54 0.99 4.92 6.58
C LEU A 54 1.82 5.18 7.84
N TYR A 55 2.58 6.28 7.88
CA TYR A 55 3.32 6.70 9.09
C TYR A 55 2.38 6.89 10.28
N LYS A 56 1.23 7.54 10.06
CA LYS A 56 0.19 7.72 11.08
C LYS A 56 -0.41 6.39 11.53
N ALA A 57 -0.73 5.48 10.60
CA ALA A 57 -1.28 4.15 10.90
C ALA A 57 -0.28 3.28 11.68
N ALA A 58 1.02 3.46 11.41
CA ALA A 58 2.11 2.82 12.12
C ALA A 58 2.42 3.44 13.50
N GLY A 59 1.77 4.56 13.87
CA GLY A 59 2.04 5.26 15.12
C GLY A 59 3.44 5.87 15.19
N LEU A 60 4.07 6.15 14.03
CA LEU A 60 5.38 6.77 13.96
C LEU A 60 5.25 8.29 14.16
N ASN A 61 6.02 8.83 15.10
CA ASN A 61 6.05 10.27 15.40
C ASN A 61 7.10 11.04 14.58
N GLU A 62 7.84 10.37 13.71
CA GLU A 62 8.85 10.98 12.85
C GLU A 62 8.28 11.40 11.49
N SER A 63 8.90 12.40 10.87
CA SER A 63 8.51 12.84 9.52
C SER A 63 8.86 11.77 8.47
N PRO A 64 8.02 11.58 7.43
CA PRO A 64 8.30 10.64 6.35
C PRO A 64 9.67 10.87 5.70
N SER A 65 10.59 9.92 5.87
CA SER A 65 11.98 10.07 5.43
C SER A 65 12.21 9.42 4.06
N ARG A 66 13.27 9.81 3.34
CA ARG A 66 13.64 9.12 2.08
C ARG A 66 14.25 7.74 2.31
N LYS A 67 14.64 7.41 3.54
CA LYS A 67 15.18 6.10 3.91
C LYS A 67 14.11 5.01 3.86
N TRP A 68 12.85 5.37 4.09
CA TRP A 68 11.74 4.43 4.12
C TRP A 68 10.70 4.85 3.10
N ILE A 69 10.45 4.01 2.12
CA ILE A 69 9.46 4.24 1.07
C ILE A 69 8.18 3.49 1.38
N SER A 70 7.04 4.07 0.99
CA SER A 70 5.76 3.38 0.98
C SER A 70 5.80 2.30 -0.10
N HIS A 71 5.54 1.06 0.30
CA HIS A 71 5.38 -0.07 -0.60
C HIS A 71 3.92 -0.51 -0.55
N HIS A 72 3.22 -0.39 -1.68
CA HIS A 72 1.82 -0.78 -1.83
C HIS A 72 1.72 -2.27 -2.14
N VAL A 73 1.47 -3.07 -1.12
CA VAL A 73 1.36 -4.53 -1.23
C VAL A 73 0.08 -4.90 -1.99
N GLY A 74 -1.07 -4.33 -1.63
CA GLY A 74 -2.34 -4.65 -2.28
C GLY A 74 -3.44 -3.63 -2.03
N TYR A 75 -4.56 -3.77 -2.72
CA TYR A 75 -5.71 -2.87 -2.68
C TYR A 75 -7.03 -3.64 -2.56
N ASP A 76 -7.86 -3.26 -1.59
CA ASP A 76 -9.23 -3.75 -1.44
C ASP A 76 -10.24 -2.72 -2.00
N PRO A 77 -10.87 -2.97 -3.16
CA PRO A 77 -11.82 -2.05 -3.77
C PRO A 77 -13.15 -1.93 -3.00
N LYS A 78 -13.49 -2.89 -2.12
CA LYS A 78 -14.73 -2.85 -1.34
C LYS A 78 -14.63 -1.86 -0.20
N THR A 79 -13.49 -1.83 0.48
CA THR A 79 -13.22 -0.95 1.62
C THR A 79 -12.41 0.29 1.25
N ASN A 80 -11.95 0.36 0.00
CA ASN A 80 -11.02 1.35 -0.52
C ASN A 80 -9.74 1.45 0.32
N GLU A 81 -9.21 0.29 0.72
CA GLU A 81 -8.03 0.20 1.58
C GLU A 81 -6.79 -0.24 0.83
N MET A 82 -5.65 0.35 1.18
CA MET A 82 -4.33 -0.09 0.72
C MET A 82 -3.65 -0.88 1.83
N LEU A 83 -3.19 -2.09 1.52
CA LEU A 83 -2.27 -2.83 2.37
C LEU A 83 -0.84 -2.41 2.02
N MET A 84 -0.06 -1.99 3.01
CA MET A 84 1.24 -1.35 2.77
C MET A 84 2.32 -1.73 3.78
N GLN A 85 3.58 -1.54 3.38
CA GLN A 85 4.78 -1.66 4.22
C GLN A 85 5.66 -0.41 4.10
N LEU A 86 6.47 -0.11 5.13
CA LEU A 86 7.59 0.82 5.02
C LEU A 86 8.87 0.04 4.77
N VAL A 87 9.36 0.14 3.53
CA VAL A 87 10.48 -0.66 3.03
C VAL A 87 11.68 0.23 2.79
N ASN A 88 12.88 -0.29 3.02
CA ASN A 88 14.11 0.36 2.62
C ASN A 88 14.29 0.23 1.09
N PRO A 89 14.47 1.34 0.36
CA PRO A 89 14.52 1.33 -1.10
C PRO A 89 15.63 0.45 -1.67
N LYS A 90 16.69 0.13 -0.89
CA LYS A 90 17.74 -0.82 -1.29
C LYS A 90 17.22 -2.22 -1.61
N TYR A 91 16.10 -2.62 -1.00
CA TYR A 91 15.47 -3.92 -1.23
C TYR A 91 14.32 -3.85 -2.24
N HIS A 92 13.99 -2.65 -2.72
CA HIS A 92 12.87 -2.38 -3.62
C HIS A 92 13.35 -2.26 -5.07
N SER A 93 13.85 -3.36 -5.63
CA SER A 93 14.46 -3.38 -6.98
C SER A 93 13.71 -4.24 -8.01
N HIS A 94 12.63 -4.91 -7.62
CA HIS A 94 11.92 -5.86 -8.48
C HIS A 94 10.57 -5.30 -8.96
N PRO A 95 10.29 -5.34 -10.28
CA PRO A 95 8.96 -5.03 -10.79
C PRO A 95 7.93 -6.00 -10.22
N HIS A 96 6.90 -5.49 -9.56
CA HIS A 96 5.78 -6.25 -9.03
C HIS A 96 4.47 -5.54 -9.32
N VAL A 97 3.37 -6.30 -9.33
CA VAL A 97 2.03 -5.73 -9.24
C VAL A 97 1.77 -5.52 -7.75
N GLY A 98 1.21 -4.36 -7.42
CA GLY A 98 0.89 -3.98 -6.05
C GLY A 98 -0.36 -3.12 -6.01
N GLY A 99 -0.75 -2.66 -4.83
CA GLY A 99 -2.03 -1.98 -4.62
C GLY A 99 -2.28 -0.78 -5.55
N ALA A 100 -1.23 -0.03 -5.92
CA ALA A 100 -1.35 1.07 -6.88
C ALA A 100 -1.76 0.59 -8.29
N HIS A 101 -1.23 -0.55 -8.74
CA HIS A 101 -1.58 -1.14 -10.03
C HIS A 101 -2.98 -1.76 -10.01
N GLU A 102 -3.36 -2.42 -8.92
CA GLU A 102 -4.72 -2.96 -8.74
C GLU A 102 -5.76 -1.84 -8.75
N PHE A 103 -5.48 -0.72 -8.06
CA PHE A 103 -6.33 0.47 -8.12
C PHE A 103 -6.47 0.98 -9.56
N GLU A 104 -5.37 1.13 -10.29
CA GLU A 104 -5.38 1.57 -11.69
C GLU A 104 -6.17 0.61 -12.59
N SER A 105 -5.99 -0.70 -12.44
CA SER A 105 -6.72 -1.71 -13.21
C SER A 105 -8.23 -1.69 -12.94
N ILE A 106 -8.66 -1.31 -11.73
CA ILE A 106 -10.07 -1.27 -11.34
C ILE A 106 -10.74 0.05 -11.72
N THR A 107 -10.00 1.14 -11.63
CA THR A 107 -10.55 2.50 -11.80
C THR A 107 -10.28 3.09 -13.18
N GLY A 108 -9.25 2.60 -13.87
CA GLY A 108 -8.71 3.20 -15.09
C GLY A 108 -7.86 4.45 -14.85
N PHE A 109 -7.65 4.86 -13.59
CA PHE A 109 -6.88 6.06 -13.25
C PHE A 109 -5.50 5.71 -12.74
N LYS A 110 -4.49 6.30 -13.40
CA LYS A 110 -3.08 6.14 -13.02
C LYS A 110 -2.85 6.65 -11.61
N TYR A 111 -2.35 5.78 -10.73
CA TYR A 111 -2.09 6.16 -9.34
C TYR A 111 -1.09 7.32 -9.25
N GLY A 112 -1.37 8.31 -8.39
CA GLY A 112 -0.61 9.56 -8.30
C GLY A 112 -1.11 10.68 -9.23
N SER A 113 -2.13 10.44 -10.06
CA SER A 113 -2.80 11.50 -10.84
C SER A 113 -3.88 12.22 -10.02
N GLU A 114 -4.26 13.42 -10.47
CA GLU A 114 -5.39 14.16 -9.89
C GLU A 114 -6.70 13.35 -9.97
N ASP A 115 -6.93 12.64 -11.07
CA ASP A 115 -8.10 11.77 -11.23
C ASP A 115 -8.11 10.62 -10.22
N ALA A 116 -6.95 10.01 -9.94
CA ALA A 116 -6.83 8.97 -8.92
C ALA A 116 -7.14 9.51 -7.52
N ILE A 117 -6.68 10.73 -7.20
CA ILE A 117 -6.99 11.41 -5.93
C ILE A 117 -8.49 11.68 -5.81
N ASN A 118 -9.10 12.20 -6.88
CA ASN A 118 -10.53 12.48 -6.92
C ASN A 118 -11.37 11.20 -6.79
N GLU A 119 -11.01 10.14 -7.50
CA GLU A 119 -11.69 8.86 -7.43
C GLU A 119 -11.55 8.20 -6.05
N ALA A 120 -10.35 8.20 -5.48
CA ALA A 120 -10.10 7.67 -4.14
C ALA A 120 -10.90 8.46 -3.07
N THR A 121 -10.91 9.79 -3.15
CA THR A 121 -11.71 10.66 -2.29
C THR A 121 -13.21 10.37 -2.42
N ARG A 122 -13.70 10.24 -3.65
CA ARG A 122 -15.11 9.90 -3.92
C ARG A 122 -15.49 8.56 -3.30
N ARG A 123 -14.65 7.52 -3.42
CA ARG A 123 -14.86 6.20 -2.82
C ARG A 123 -14.87 6.27 -1.30
N ASN A 124 -13.91 6.96 -0.69
CA ASN A 124 -13.87 7.17 0.76
C ASN A 124 -15.14 7.85 1.28
N ASN A 125 -15.59 8.92 0.61
CA ASN A 125 -16.81 9.63 0.96
C ASN A 125 -18.09 8.80 0.78
N LYS A 126 -18.10 7.88 -0.20
CA LYS A 126 -19.22 6.96 -0.37
C LYS A 126 -19.29 5.96 0.78
N LEU A 127 -18.14 5.41 1.19
CA LEU A 127 -18.06 4.44 2.27
C LEU A 127 -18.41 5.05 3.64
N SER A 128 -18.03 6.30 3.90
CA SER A 128 -18.39 6.99 5.15
C SER A 128 -19.88 7.32 5.28
N LYS A 129 -20.60 7.40 4.17
CA LYS A 129 -22.07 7.65 4.15
C LYS A 129 -22.91 6.38 4.24
N CYS A 130 -22.30 5.21 4.07
CA CYS A 130 -22.97 3.91 4.13
C CYS A 130 -22.69 3.13 5.42
N GLY A 131 -21.95 3.73 6.36
CA GLY A 131 -21.62 3.15 7.67
C GLY A 131 -22.51 3.66 8.79
#